data_AF-A0A954IFX8-F1
#
_entry.id   AF-A0A954IFX8-F1
#
_cell.length_a   1.000
_cell.length_b   1.000
_cell.length_c   1.000
_cell.angle_alpha   90.00
_cell.angle_beta   90.00
_cell.angle_gamma   90.00
#
_symmetry.space_group_name_H-M   'P 1'
#
loop_
_entity.id
_entity.type
_entity.pdbx_description
1 polymer ?
#
loop_
_entity_poly.entity_id
_entity_poly.type
_entity_poly.pdbx_seq_one_letter_code
_entity_poly.pdbx_strand_id
1 'polypeptide(L)' 'MRTQNCLHAILLGLVFLATSSRLLVAQQRPLPRVGNVIPSVSLFDEHGQPFSTDSLRGEYSVIVFGCLT' A
#
# COMPACT_ATOMS: atom_id res chain seq x y z
N MET A 1 -24.41 43.21 -0.08
CA MET A 1 -23.12 42.50 0.14
C MET A 1 -23.29 41.18 0.91
N ARG A 2 -24.34 40.37 0.65
CA ARG A 2 -24.66 39.15 1.42
C ARG A 2 -24.47 37.85 0.63
N THR A 3 -24.30 37.96 -0.69
CA THR A 3 -24.22 36.83 -1.64
C THR A 3 -22.82 36.23 -1.78
N GLN A 4 -21.77 37.01 -1.52
CA GLN A 4 -20.37 36.59 -1.72
C GLN A 4 -19.88 35.59 -0.65
N ASN A 5 -20.37 35.73 0.59
CA ASN A 5 -20.00 34.84 1.69
C ASN A 5 -20.68 33.46 1.57
N CYS A 6 -21.85 33.40 0.93
CA CYS A 6 -22.58 32.15 0.73
C CYS A 6 -21.91 31.30 -0.35
N LEU A 7 -21.43 31.93 -1.42
CA LEU A 7 -20.75 31.24 -2.53
C LEU A 7 -19.42 30.62 -2.08
N HIS A 8 -18.70 31.29 -1.16
CA HIS A 8 -17.45 30.78 -0.60
C HIS A 8 -17.68 29.55 0.30
N ALA A 9 -18.74 29.56 1.10
CA ALA A 9 -19.10 28.44 1.97
C ALA A 9 -19.48 27.18 1.16
N ILE A 10 -20.20 27.34 0.06
CA ILE A 10 -20.57 26.24 -0.84
C ILE A 10 -19.32 25.67 -1.54
N LEU A 11 -18.42 26.52 -2.01
CA LEU A 11 -17.18 26.09 -2.66
C LEU A 11 -16.28 25.29 -1.69
N LEU A 12 -16.13 25.77 -0.45
CA LEU A 12 -15.37 25.06 0.59
C LEU A 12 -15.99 23.71 0.94
N GLY A 13 -17.32 23.63 1.03
CA GLY A 13 -18.02 22.37 1.29
C GLY A 13 -17.82 21.33 0.18
N LEU A 14 -17.88 21.75 -1.09
CA LEU A 14 -17.64 20.85 -2.24
C LEU A 14 -16.20 20.37 -2.32
N VAL A 15 -15.22 21.24 -2.04
CA VAL A 15 -13.80 20.86 -2.01
C VAL A 15 -13.53 19.88 -0.86
N PHE A 16 -14.14 20.07 0.31
CA PHE A 16 -13.99 19.17 1.46
C PHE A 16 -14.63 17.79 1.24
N LEU A 17 -15.78 17.73 0.54
CA LEU A 17 -16.39 16.46 0.13
C LEU A 17 -15.54 15.74 -0.93
N ALA A 18 -14.88 16.46 -1.83
CA ALA A 18 -14.06 15.86 -2.88
C ALA A 18 -12.72 15.31 -2.35
N THR A 19 -12.17 15.86 -1.26
CA THR A 19 -10.86 15.43 -0.71
C THR A 19 -10.94 14.24 0.25
N SER A 20 -12.11 13.91 0.77
CA SER A 20 -12.31 12.78 1.70
C SER A 20 -12.27 11.40 1.03
N SER A 21 -12.29 11.36 -0.31
CA SER A 21 -12.30 10.11 -1.09
C SER A 21 -10.91 9.67 -1.56
N ARG A 22 -9.86 9.84 -0.75
CA ARG A 22 -8.59 9.13 -1.00
C ARG A 22 -8.69 7.72 -0.41
N LEU A 23 -9.38 6.84 -1.12
CA LEU A 23 -9.27 5.41 -0.87
C LEU A 23 -7.79 5.00 -1.02
N LEU A 24 -7.18 4.58 0.09
CA LEU A 24 -5.96 3.78 0.07
C LEU A 24 -6.32 2.42 -0.52
N VAL A 25 -6.38 2.35 -1.84
CA VAL A 25 -6.30 1.07 -2.54
C VAL A 25 -4.91 0.54 -2.21
N ALA A 26 -4.85 -0.51 -1.39
CA ALA A 26 -3.63 -1.29 -1.22
C ALA A 26 -3.18 -1.69 -2.64
N GLN A 27 -2.05 -1.16 -3.09
CA GLN A 27 -1.53 -1.42 -4.43
C GLN A 27 -1.12 -2.90 -4.50
N GLN A 28 -2.07 -3.77 -4.86
CA GLN A 28 -1.82 -5.19 -5.03
C GLN A 28 -0.92 -5.38 -6.23
N ARG A 29 0.37 -5.59 -5.98
CA ARG A 29 1.31 -6.04 -7.00
C ARG A 29 0.91 -7.47 -7.41
N PRO A 30 0.85 -7.77 -8.72
CA PRO A 30 0.57 -9.12 -9.17
C PRO A 30 1.66 -10.07 -8.67
N LEU A 31 1.25 -11.29 -8.31
CA LEU A 31 2.19 -12.35 -7.94
C LEU A 31 3.14 -12.66 -9.11
N PRO A 32 4.43 -12.95 -8.83
CA PRO A 32 5.36 -13.34 -9.87
C PRO A 32 4.90 -14.63 -10.55
N ARG A 33 5.09 -14.71 -11.86
CA ARG A 33 4.79 -15.92 -12.65
C ARG A 33 5.88 -16.95 -12.45
N VAL A 34 5.56 -18.22 -12.69
CA VAL A 34 6.55 -19.31 -12.70
C VAL A 34 7.66 -18.98 -13.70
N GLY A 35 8.91 -19.14 -13.28
CA GLY A 35 10.10 -18.79 -14.06
C GLY A 35 10.58 -17.35 -13.86
N ASN A 36 9.80 -16.47 -13.23
CA ASN A 36 10.28 -15.14 -12.86
C ASN A 36 11.20 -15.22 -11.65
N VAL A 37 12.19 -14.33 -11.62
CA VAL A 37 13.00 -14.09 -10.42
C VAL A 37 12.10 -13.52 -9.33
N ILE A 38 12.19 -14.08 -8.12
CA ILE A 38 11.48 -13.55 -6.95
C ILE A 38 12.05 -12.15 -6.65
N PRO A 39 11.19 -11.11 -6.56
CA PRO A 39 11.68 -9.77 -6.28
C PRO A 39 12.29 -9.70 -4.89
N SER A 40 13.37 -8.93 -4.74
CA SER A 40 13.91 -8.60 -3.42
C SER A 40 12.86 -7.81 -2.64
N VAL A 41 12.40 -8.39 -1.53
CA VAL A 41 11.47 -7.75 -0.60
C VAL A 41 12.14 -7.58 0.75
N SER A 42 11.91 -6.43 1.38
CA SER A 42 12.37 -6.16 2.74
C SER A 42 11.37 -6.76 3.71
N LEU A 43 11.82 -7.71 4.51
CA LEU A 43 11.03 -8.38 5.54
C LEU A 43 11.66 -8.11 6.91
N PHE A 44 10.93 -8.45 7.96
CA PHE A 44 11.44 -8.49 9.33
C PHE A 44 11.18 -9.88 9.90
N ASP A 45 12.11 -10.36 10.72
CA ASP A 45 11.95 -11.61 11.47
C ASP A 45 11.07 -11.43 12.72
N GLU A 46 10.90 -12.51 13.49
CA GLU A 46 10.12 -12.52 14.73
C GLU A 46 10.66 -11.59 15.83
N HIS A 47 11.93 -11.17 15.72
CA HIS A 47 12.60 -10.25 16.63
C HIS A 47 12.62 -8.81 16.08
N GLY A 48 12.00 -8.57 14.92
CA GLY A 48 11.96 -7.27 14.26
C GLY A 48 13.28 -6.90 13.58
N GLN A 49 14.19 -7.85 13.35
CA GLN A 49 15.43 -7.59 12.62
C GLN A 49 15.18 -7.65 11.11
N PRO A 50 15.87 -6.81 10.31
CA PRO A 50 15.74 -6.85 8.86
C PRO A 50 16.15 -8.21 8.28
N PHE A 51 15.27 -8.78 7.46
CA PHE A 51 15.50 -10.02 6.71
C PHE A 51 15.44 -9.74 5.20
N SER A 52 16.49 -10.16 4.48
CA SER A 52 16.55 -10.05 3.02
C SER A 52 16.25 -11.39 2.37
N THR A 53 15.29 -11.40 1.43
CA THR A 53 14.99 -12.57 0.60
C THR A 53 16.12 -12.95 -0.35
N ASP A 54 17.14 -12.10 -0.52
CA ASP A 54 18.31 -12.47 -1.31
C ASP A 54 19.10 -13.63 -0.68
N SER A 55 19.01 -13.79 0.64
CA SER A 55 19.58 -14.93 1.37
C SER A 55 18.93 -16.27 1.01
N LEU A 56 17.72 -16.26 0.44
CA LEU A 56 16.98 -17.46 0.03
C LEU A 56 17.37 -17.93 -1.39
N ARG A 57 18.17 -17.14 -2.12
CA ARG A 57 18.57 -17.48 -3.49
C ARG A 57 19.54 -18.66 -3.49
N GLY A 58 19.32 -19.59 -4.43
CA GLY A 58 20.13 -20.82 -4.53
C GLY A 58 19.54 -22.00 -3.79
N GLU A 59 18.64 -21.74 -2.84
CA GLU A 59 17.91 -22.76 -2.08
C GLU A 59 16.47 -22.93 -2.60
N TYR A 60 15.91 -24.12 -2.44
CA TYR A 60 14.49 -24.34 -2.70
C TYR A 60 13.67 -23.81 -1.53
N SER A 61 13.00 -22.67 -1.74
CA SER A 61 12.26 -21.94 -0.69
C SER A 61 10.77 -21.82 -1.03
N VAL A 62 9.91 -21.95 -0.02
CA VAL A 62 8.46 -21.71 -0.11
C VAL A 62 8.10 -20.49 0.73
N ILE A 63 7.48 -19.49 0.10
CA ILE A 63 7.03 -18.26 0.78
C ILE A 63 5.51 -18.32 0.92
N VAL A 64 5.02 -18.27 2.17
CA VAL A 64 3.59 -18.29 2.47
C VAL A 64 3.17 -16.91 2.96
N PHE A 65 2.23 -16.27 2.27
CA PHE A 65 1.62 -15.02 2.69
C PHE A 65 0.29 -15.31 3.38
N GLY A 66 0.08 -14.76 4.56
CA GLY A 66 -1.16 -14.88 5.31
C GLY A 66 -1.32 -13.72 6.28
N CYS A 67 -2.54 -13.50 6.76
CA CYS A 67 -2.75 -12.64 7.91
C CYS A 67 -2.34 -13.43 9.15
N LEU A 68 -1.38 -12.90 9.91
CA LEU A 68 -1.13 -13.34 11.27
C LEU A 68 -2.31 -12.81 12.10
N THR A 69 -3.19 -13.71 12.51
CA THR A 69 -4.41 -13.43 13.30
C THR A 69 -4.10 -12.77 14.62
#